data_AF-A0A672ZFQ0-F1
#
_entry.id   AF-A0A672ZFQ0-F1
#
_cell.length_a   1.000
_cell.length_b   1.000
_cell.length_c   1.000
_cell.angle_alpha   90.00
_cell.angle_beta   90.00
_cell.angle_gamma   90.00
#
_symmetry.space_group_name_H-M   'P 1'
#
loop_
_entity.id
_entity.type
_entity.pdbx_description
1 polymer ?
#
loop_
_entity_poly.entity_id
_entity_poly.type
_entity_poly.pdbx_seq_one_letter_code
_entity_poly.pdbx_strand_id
1 'polypeptide(L)'
;SSCGPHLTPWRAVYVLFSRFEDSAPRIVEDPSDLIVSKGEPATLNCKAEGRPTPTIEWYKDGERVETDKDDPRSHRMLLPSGSLFFLRIVHGRRSKPDEGVYTCVARNYLGEAISRNASLEVASKLRPGFGPKFKLW
;
A
#
# COMPACT_ATOMS: atom_id res chain seq x y z
N SER A 1 12.10 56.95 -18.90
CA SER A 1 11.12 56.78 -17.81
C SER A 1 10.45 55.43 -17.99
N SER A 2 10.90 54.42 -17.24
CA SER A 2 10.44 53.02 -17.36
C SER A 2 9.44 52.72 -16.23
N CYS A 3 8.16 52.62 -16.55
CA CYS A 3 7.17 52.03 -15.63
C CYS A 3 7.40 50.51 -15.59
N GLY A 4 7.77 49.99 -14.41
CA GLY A 4 7.88 48.56 -14.15
C GLY A 4 6.52 47.86 -14.13
N PRO A 5 6.50 46.52 -14.24
CA PRO A 5 5.26 45.76 -14.39
C PRO A 5 4.41 45.83 -13.12
N HIS A 6 3.21 46.37 -13.27
CA HIS A 6 2.16 46.42 -12.26
C HIS A 6 1.66 44.99 -11.98
N LEU A 7 2.00 44.42 -10.83
CA LEU A 7 1.45 43.14 -10.40
C LEU A 7 -0.05 43.33 -10.15
N THR A 8 -0.89 42.60 -10.89
CA THR A 8 -2.34 42.64 -10.71
C THR A 8 -2.73 41.96 -9.39
N PRO A 9 -3.77 42.44 -8.68
CA PRO A 9 -4.20 41.88 -7.38
C PRO A 9 -4.50 40.38 -7.42
N TRP A 10 -4.96 39.88 -8.58
CA TRP A 10 -5.29 38.47 -8.79
C TRP A 10 -4.08 37.54 -8.65
N ARG A 11 -2.87 37.97 -9.03
CA ARG A 11 -1.65 37.19 -8.80
C ARG A 11 -1.36 37.01 -7.31
N ALA A 12 -1.67 38.01 -6.48
CA ALA A 12 -1.51 37.93 -5.03
C ALA A 12 -2.54 36.98 -4.39
N VAL A 13 -3.77 36.90 -4.92
CA VAL A 13 -4.79 35.96 -4.43
C VAL A 13 -4.38 34.51 -4.68
N TYR A 14 -3.76 34.19 -5.82
CA TYR A 14 -3.19 32.84 -6.07
C TYR A 14 -2.06 32.50 -5.09
N VAL A 15 -1.23 33.47 -4.73
CA VAL A 15 -0.08 33.27 -3.83
C VAL A 15 -0.53 33.07 -2.36
N LEU A 16 -1.70 33.59 -1.97
CA LEU A 16 -2.22 33.48 -0.59
C LEU A 16 -2.93 32.15 -0.29
N PHE A 17 -3.42 31.42 -1.29
CA PHE A 17 -3.98 30.07 -1.11
C PHE A 17 -2.95 28.94 -1.14
N SER A 18 -1.71 29.22 -1.59
CA SER A 18 -0.65 28.24 -1.84
C SER A 18 0.17 27.84 -0.59
N ARG A 19 -0.37 27.99 0.62
CA ARG A 19 0.38 27.80 1.89
C ARG A 19 -0.08 26.63 2.76
N PHE A 20 -0.40 25.51 2.12
CA PHE A 20 0.09 24.25 2.65
C PHE A 20 1.23 23.84 1.73
N GLU A 21 2.42 23.66 2.29
CA GLU A 21 3.61 23.31 1.54
C GLU A 21 3.41 21.92 0.95
N ASP A 22 2.96 21.89 -0.31
CA ASP A 22 2.71 20.67 -1.04
C ASP A 22 4.04 19.91 -1.16
N SER A 23 3.97 18.61 -0.92
CA SER A 23 5.11 17.71 -0.87
C SER A 23 4.78 16.43 -1.62
N ALA A 24 5.76 15.96 -2.39
CA ALA A 24 5.66 14.68 -3.09
C ALA A 24 5.46 13.54 -2.08
N PRO A 25 4.84 12.42 -2.50
CA PRO A 25 4.59 11.30 -1.62
C PRO A 25 5.90 10.73 -1.09
N ARG A 26 5.89 10.23 0.13
CA ARG A 26 6.99 9.49 0.74
C ARG A 26 6.41 8.33 1.54
N ILE A 27 6.90 7.12 1.28
CA ILE A 27 6.59 5.96 2.11
C ILE A 27 7.28 6.13 3.47
N VAL A 28 6.51 6.07 4.55
CA VAL A 28 6.98 6.18 5.94
C VAL A 28 6.85 4.86 6.71
N GLU A 29 6.00 3.96 6.23
CA GLU A 29 5.93 2.58 6.69
C GLU A 29 5.87 1.68 5.46
N ASP A 30 6.95 0.91 5.24
CA ASP A 30 7.00 -0.12 4.22
C ASP A 30 6.29 -1.39 4.70
N PRO A 31 5.71 -2.18 3.79
CA PRO A 31 5.24 -3.51 4.14
C PRO A 31 6.42 -4.42 4.51
N SER A 32 6.09 -5.47 5.25
CA SER A 32 7.02 -6.52 5.67
C SER A 32 6.51 -7.88 5.24
N ASP A 33 7.43 -8.81 5.02
CA ASP A 33 7.11 -10.19 4.64
C ASP A 33 6.17 -10.83 5.67
N LEU A 34 5.18 -11.57 5.16
CA LEU A 34 4.12 -12.16 5.95
C LEU A 34 3.89 -13.62 5.56
N ILE A 35 3.95 -14.49 6.56
CA ILE A 35 3.53 -15.90 6.42
C ILE A 35 2.23 -16.08 7.21
N VAL A 36 1.17 -16.50 6.53
CA VAL A 36 -0.18 -16.55 7.12
C VAL A 36 -0.93 -17.82 6.69
N SER A 37 -1.73 -18.37 7.60
CA SER A 37 -2.49 -19.59 7.29
C SER A 37 -3.65 -19.31 6.33
N LYS A 38 -3.93 -20.27 5.46
CA LYS A 38 -5.11 -20.22 4.57
C LYS A 38 -6.39 -20.01 5.42
N GLY A 39 -7.22 -19.06 5.00
CA GLY A 39 -8.50 -18.76 5.63
C GLY A 39 -8.44 -17.74 6.76
N GLU A 40 -7.25 -17.48 7.30
CA GLU A 40 -7.05 -16.46 8.34
C GLU A 40 -7.02 -15.04 7.73
N PRO A 41 -7.42 -14.01 8.48
CA PRO A 41 -7.24 -12.63 8.06
C PRO A 41 -5.76 -12.24 8.06
N ALA A 42 -5.41 -11.21 7.28
CA ALA A 42 -4.05 -10.71 7.16
C ALA A 42 -4.03 -9.21 6.83
N THR A 43 -2.94 -8.53 7.17
CA THR A 43 -2.74 -7.12 6.81
C THR A 43 -1.32 -6.90 6.32
N LEU A 44 -1.18 -6.30 5.14
CA LEU A 44 0.07 -5.69 4.70
C LEU A 44 0.01 -4.19 4.99
N ASN A 45 0.89 -3.71 5.86
CA ASN A 45 0.91 -2.31 6.23
C ASN A 45 1.63 -1.48 5.16
N CYS A 46 1.08 -0.32 4.87
CA CYS A 46 1.75 0.71 4.09
C CYS A 46 1.22 2.06 4.55
N LYS A 47 2.12 3.00 4.84
CA LYS A 47 1.76 4.39 5.10
C LYS A 47 2.61 5.30 4.26
N ALA A 48 1.96 6.31 3.68
CA ALA A 48 2.62 7.36 2.93
C ALA A 48 2.21 8.73 3.48
N GLU A 49 3.17 9.64 3.50
CA GLU A 49 2.95 11.06 3.76
C GLU A 49 3.09 11.84 2.45
N GLY A 50 2.45 12.99 2.38
CA GLY A 50 2.49 13.89 1.23
C GLY A 50 1.40 14.93 1.35
N ARG A 51 1.56 16.04 0.64
CA ARG A 51 0.56 17.11 0.56
C ARG A 51 0.36 17.51 -0.89
N PRO A 52 -0.86 17.41 -1.44
CA PRO A 52 -2.07 16.81 -0.88
C PRO A 52 -1.87 15.34 -0.48
N THR A 53 -2.72 14.84 0.42
CA THR A 53 -2.65 13.45 0.92
C THR A 53 -2.59 12.47 -0.25
N PRO A 54 -1.58 11.60 -0.31
CA PRO A 54 -1.42 10.70 -1.45
C PRO A 54 -2.50 9.62 -1.45
N THR A 55 -2.95 9.23 -2.64
CA THR A 55 -3.72 8.01 -2.85
C THR A 55 -2.79 6.81 -2.86
N ILE A 56 -3.22 5.68 -2.31
CA ILE A 56 -2.43 4.46 -2.26
C ILE A 56 -3.11 3.37 -3.08
N GLU A 57 -2.34 2.71 -3.93
CA GLU A 57 -2.72 1.51 -4.65
C GLU A 57 -1.75 0.37 -4.33
N TRP A 58 -2.21 -0.86 -4.48
CA TRP A 58 -1.37 -2.04 -4.28
C TRP A 58 -1.16 -2.78 -5.59
N TYR A 59 0.04 -3.33 -5.75
CA TYR A 59 0.42 -4.15 -6.88
C TYR A 59 0.95 -5.48 -6.36
N LYS A 60 0.53 -6.58 -6.97
CA LYS A 60 1.00 -7.92 -6.69
C LYS A 60 1.65 -8.48 -7.96
N ASP A 61 2.92 -8.84 -7.86
CA ASP A 61 3.70 -9.38 -8.99
C ASP A 61 3.67 -8.45 -10.23
N GLY A 62 3.55 -7.13 -10.00
CA GLY A 62 3.45 -6.10 -11.04
C GLY A 62 2.03 -5.81 -11.54
N GLU A 63 1.01 -6.57 -11.12
CA GLU A 63 -0.38 -6.34 -11.50
C GLU A 63 -1.15 -5.59 -10.40
N ARG A 64 -2.02 -4.63 -10.79
CA ARG A 64 -2.83 -3.86 -9.84
C ARG A 64 -3.78 -4.79 -9.09
N VAL A 65 -3.80 -4.66 -7.76
CA VAL A 65 -4.70 -5.41 -6.88
C VAL A 65 -6.07 -4.73 -6.85
N GLU A 66 -7.11 -5.46 -7.24
CA GLU A 66 -8.49 -5.03 -7.04
C GLU A 66 -8.89 -5.13 -5.56
N THR A 67 -9.49 -4.07 -5.01
CA THR A 67 -10.00 -4.03 -3.63
C THR A 67 -11.51 -3.76 -3.59
N ASP A 68 -12.06 -3.70 -2.39
CA ASP A 68 -13.41 -3.24 -2.07
C ASP A 68 -13.84 -1.92 -2.74
N LYS A 69 -12.88 -1.06 -3.11
CA LYS A 69 -13.14 0.19 -3.83
C LYS A 69 -13.42 -0.01 -5.32
N ASP A 70 -12.94 -1.11 -5.89
CA ASP A 70 -13.14 -1.47 -7.30
C ASP A 70 -14.32 -2.46 -7.45
N ASP A 71 -14.39 -3.48 -6.58
CA ASP A 71 -15.50 -4.44 -6.49
C ASP A 71 -15.92 -4.64 -5.03
N PRO A 72 -17.16 -4.28 -4.63
CA PRO A 72 -17.68 -4.50 -3.28
C PRO A 72 -17.69 -5.96 -2.80
N ARG A 73 -17.51 -6.94 -3.71
CA ARG A 73 -17.43 -8.37 -3.39
C ARG A 73 -15.99 -8.84 -3.14
N SER A 74 -14.99 -8.00 -3.35
CA SER A 74 -13.59 -8.33 -3.09
C SER A 74 -13.38 -8.71 -1.62
N HIS A 75 -12.58 -9.74 -1.37
CA HIS A 75 -12.16 -10.11 -0.01
C HIS A 75 -10.97 -9.28 0.48
N ARG A 76 -10.50 -8.33 -0.33
CA ARG A 76 -9.38 -7.42 -0.05
C ARG A 76 -9.92 -6.02 0.13
N MET A 77 -9.49 -5.36 1.19
CA MET A 77 -9.95 -4.03 1.58
C MET A 77 -8.79 -3.06 1.64
N LEU A 78 -8.94 -1.88 1.03
CA LEU A 78 -7.97 -0.80 1.17
C LEU A 78 -8.36 0.08 2.36
N LEU A 79 -7.62 -0.06 3.47
CA LEU A 79 -7.90 0.70 4.68
C LEU A 79 -7.56 2.19 4.52
N PRO A 80 -8.19 3.10 5.29
CA PRO A 80 -7.85 4.52 5.28
C PRO A 80 -6.39 4.83 5.60
N SER A 81 -5.69 3.92 6.30
CA SER A 81 -4.26 4.03 6.58
C SER A 81 -3.37 3.84 5.35
N GLY A 82 -3.88 3.25 4.27
CA GLY A 82 -3.10 2.75 3.14
C GLY A 82 -2.84 1.25 3.17
N SER A 83 -3.07 0.60 4.31
CA SER A 83 -2.84 -0.84 4.48
C SER A 83 -3.81 -1.68 3.64
N LEU A 84 -3.32 -2.78 3.08
CA LEU A 84 -4.13 -3.78 2.41
C LEU A 84 -4.55 -4.86 3.41
N PHE A 85 -5.84 -4.91 3.70
CA PHE A 85 -6.43 -5.91 4.60
C PHE A 85 -7.07 -7.04 3.79
N PHE A 86 -6.80 -8.28 4.16
CA PHE A 86 -7.43 -9.47 3.61
C PHE A 86 -8.40 -10.00 4.66
N LEU A 87 -9.69 -10.09 4.32
CA LEU A 87 -10.70 -10.68 5.21
C LEU A 87 -10.38 -12.16 5.50
N ARG A 88 -9.86 -12.85 4.49
CA ARG A 88 -9.37 -14.23 4.57
C ARG A 88 -8.34 -14.47 3.48
N ILE A 89 -7.29 -15.22 3.77
CA ILE A 89 -6.31 -15.64 2.77
C ILE A 89 -6.85 -16.78 1.90
N VAL A 90 -6.91 -16.54 0.59
CA VAL A 90 -7.40 -17.47 -0.42
C VAL A 90 -6.23 -18.20 -1.07
N HIS A 91 -6.17 -19.51 -0.82
CA HIS A 91 -5.19 -20.41 -1.42
C HIS A 91 -5.86 -21.70 -1.88
N GLY A 92 -5.94 -21.89 -3.20
CA GLY A 92 -6.50 -23.06 -3.86
C GLY A 92 -5.43 -23.94 -4.50
N ARG A 93 -5.80 -25.17 -4.87
CA ARG A 93 -4.88 -26.10 -5.53
C ARG A 93 -4.47 -25.66 -6.95
N ARG A 94 -5.36 -24.94 -7.64
CA ARG A 94 -5.14 -24.45 -9.03
C ARG A 94 -4.88 -22.96 -9.13
N SER A 95 -5.22 -22.20 -8.09
CA SER A 95 -5.07 -20.74 -8.08
C SER A 95 -4.73 -20.29 -6.66
N LYS A 96 -3.75 -19.39 -6.57
CA LYS A 96 -3.26 -18.79 -5.34
C LYS A 96 -3.37 -17.27 -5.45
N PRO A 97 -4.58 -16.70 -5.48
CA PRO A 97 -4.78 -15.32 -5.87
C PRO A 97 -4.12 -14.32 -4.89
N ASP A 98 -3.91 -14.71 -3.63
CA ASP A 98 -3.32 -13.84 -2.60
C ASP A 98 -1.82 -14.07 -2.35
N GLU A 99 -1.26 -15.19 -2.80
CA GLU A 99 0.18 -15.44 -2.67
C GLU A 99 0.92 -14.65 -3.75
N GLY A 100 2.01 -13.98 -3.39
CA GLY A 100 2.80 -13.16 -4.31
C GLY A 100 3.64 -12.09 -3.61
N VAL A 101 4.33 -11.29 -4.41
CA VAL A 101 5.14 -10.16 -3.95
C VAL A 101 4.34 -8.87 -4.11
N TYR A 102 4.15 -8.16 -3.01
CA TYR A 102 3.35 -6.95 -2.93
C TYR A 102 4.20 -5.69 -2.84
N THR A 103 3.73 -4.63 -3.48
CA THR A 103 4.22 -3.26 -3.34
C THR A 103 3.04 -2.31 -3.19
N CYS A 104 3.19 -1.28 -2.38
CA CYS A 104 2.24 -0.16 -2.39
C CYS A 104 2.84 1.02 -3.15
N VAL A 105 1.98 1.72 -3.87
CA VAL A 105 2.35 2.89 -4.67
C VAL A 105 1.49 4.07 -4.22
N ALA A 106 2.15 5.10 -3.71
CA ALA A 106 1.54 6.32 -3.21
C ALA A 106 1.69 7.45 -4.24
N ARG A 107 0.59 8.12 -4.60
CA ARG A 107 0.57 9.16 -5.64
C ARG A 107 -0.13 10.44 -5.20
N ASN A 108 0.44 11.58 -5.57
CA ASN A 108 -0.27 12.85 -5.63
C ASN A 108 0.19 13.63 -6.88
N TYR A 109 -0.26 14.87 -7.06
CA TYR A 109 0.07 15.61 -8.28
C TYR A 109 1.56 15.98 -8.42
N LEU A 110 2.34 15.88 -7.33
CA LEU A 110 3.78 16.16 -7.31
C LEU A 110 4.63 14.93 -7.63
N GLY A 111 4.06 13.72 -7.60
CA GLY A 111 4.78 12.52 -8.00
C GLY A 111 4.26 11.23 -7.39
N GLU A 112 5.16 10.26 -7.35
CA GLU A 112 4.91 8.88 -6.95
C GLU A 112 6.02 8.40 -6.00
N ALA A 113 5.66 7.62 -4.99
CA ALA A 113 6.59 6.85 -4.18
C ALA A 113 6.15 5.38 -4.14
N ILE A 114 7.12 4.48 -4.31
CA ILE A 114 6.92 3.03 -4.32
C ILE A 114 7.59 2.46 -3.08
N SER A 115 6.90 1.57 -2.36
CA SER A 115 7.47 0.89 -1.19
C SER A 115 8.51 -0.16 -1.56
N ARG A 116 9.20 -0.67 -0.54
CA ARG A 116 9.87 -1.97 -0.64
C ARG A 116 8.86 -3.09 -0.93
N ASN A 117 9.38 -4.17 -1.48
CA ASN A 117 8.64 -5.40 -1.69
C ASN A 117 8.36 -6.10 -0.35
N ALA A 118 7.21 -6.77 -0.27
CA ALA A 118 6.90 -7.72 0.79
C ALA A 118 6.30 -9.00 0.19
N SER A 119 6.80 -10.16 0.58
CA SER A 119 6.22 -11.45 0.19
C SER A 119 5.06 -11.80 1.10
N LEU A 120 3.92 -12.17 0.52
CA LEU A 120 2.84 -12.85 1.23
C LEU A 120 2.87 -14.33 0.87
N GLU A 121 3.23 -15.16 1.85
CA GLU A 121 3.27 -16.61 1.71
C GLU A 121 2.19 -17.28 2.56
N VAL A 122 1.65 -18.38 2.04
CA VAL A 122 0.66 -19.16 2.78
C VAL A 122 1.35 -20.27 3.56
N ALA A 123 1.20 -20.25 4.88
CA ALA A 123 1.77 -21.25 5.77
C ALA A 123 1.38 -22.66 5.30
N SER A 124 2.37 -23.46 4.91
CA SER A 124 2.12 -24.87 4.64
C SER A 124 1.82 -25.57 5.96
N LYS A 125 0.78 -26.43 5.98
CA LYS A 125 0.61 -27.35 7.10
C LYS A 125 1.80 -28.31 7.07
N LEU A 126 2.79 -28.10 7.94
CA LEU A 126 3.74 -29.15 8.27
C LEU A 126 2.92 -30.38 8.69
N ARG A 127 3.15 -31.52 8.05
CA ARG A 127 2.55 -32.78 8.50
C ARG A 127 2.96 -32.97 9.96
N PRO A 128 2.02 -33.24 10.90
CA PRO A 128 2.39 -33.60 12.25
C PRO A 128 3.21 -34.90 12.17
N GLY A 129 4.53 -34.78 12.33
CA GLY A 129 5.48 -35.89 12.14
C GLY A 129 6.92 -35.49 11.78
N PHE A 130 7.16 -34.26 11.32
CA PHE A 130 8.51 -33.79 10.96
C PHE A 130 8.89 -32.45 11.65
N GLY A 131 8.56 -32.32 12.94
CA GLY A 131 9.21 -31.32 13.78
C GLY A 131 10.57 -31.84 14.26
N PRO A 132 11.59 -30.99 14.47
CA PRO A 132 12.80 -31.42 15.16
C PRO A 132 12.41 -32.01 16.50
N LYS A 133 12.77 -33.28 16.73
CA LYS A 133 12.68 -33.89 18.05
C LYS A 133 13.64 -33.14 18.95
N PHE A 134 13.15 -32.12 19.65
CA PHE A 134 13.87 -31.58 20.81
C PHE A 134 13.92 -32.71 21.84
N LYS A 135 15.05 -33.42 21.88
CA LYS A 135 15.38 -34.28 23.00
C LYS A 135 15.72 -33.34 24.15
N LEU A 136 14.80 -33.22 25.09
CA LEU A 136 15.10 -32.75 26.43
C LEU A 136 16.01 -33.81 27.05
N TRP A 137 17.27 -33.45 27.26
CA TRP A 137 18.14 -34.10 28.22
C TRP A 137 17.89 -33.45 29.57
#